data_AF-A0A7M7FYA5-F1
#
_entry.id   AF-A0A7M7FYA5-F1
#
_cell.length_a   1.000
_cell.length_b   1.000
_cell.length_c   1.000
_cell.angle_alpha   90.00
_cell.angle_beta   90.00
_cell.angle_gamma   90.00
#
_symmetry.space_group_name_H-M   'P 1'
#
loop_
_entity.id
_entity.type
_entity.pdbx_description
1 polymer ?
#
loop_
_entity_poly.entity_id
_entity_poly.type
_entity_poly.pdbx_seq_one_letter_code
_entity_poly.pdbx_strand_id
1 'polypeptide(L)'
;MKVGLLKTFLHYFNLQQGTVLIAVFQLFTSGFSMIFFVLALAHAMGIQEMVVRDTEDALEREALEDISSNHLNTRKMDMAHHNATETVYSMYCGLVITVIHFISTILLLYGALTNNRHFMTPWMMIMMTIISALTISLFLVQQDCPFIATLGGKADICERIIVLFLVITSSYVWFVVYSSYKSLETKKGLTHVLHDVKKNPVVPVVQKSKAIQADANKPFEV
;
A
#
# COMPACT_ATOMS: atom_id res chain seq x y z
N MET A 1 -1.56 -21.14 -14.72
CA MET A 1 -2.57 -20.13 -15.12
C MET A 1 -1.84 -18.79 -15.34
N LYS A 2 -1.71 -18.28 -16.57
CA LYS A 2 -1.11 -16.95 -16.82
C LYS A 2 -2.20 -15.91 -16.60
N VAL A 3 -2.14 -15.16 -15.50
CA VAL A 3 -3.05 -14.02 -15.27
C VAL A 3 -2.74 -12.95 -16.31
N GLY A 4 -3.71 -12.60 -17.15
CA GLY A 4 -3.55 -11.56 -18.16
C GLY A 4 -3.41 -10.19 -17.51
N LEU A 5 -2.45 -9.38 -17.95
CA LEU A 5 -2.30 -7.99 -17.50
C LEU A 5 -3.35 -7.09 -18.17
N LEU A 6 -3.83 -6.08 -17.45
CA LEU A 6 -4.65 -5.03 -18.06
C LEU A 6 -3.83 -4.29 -19.12
N LYS A 7 -4.50 -3.87 -20.20
CA LYS A 7 -3.90 -3.00 -21.24
C LYS A 7 -4.30 -1.54 -21.07
N THR A 8 -5.45 -1.28 -20.47
CA THR A 8 -6.07 0.04 -20.29
C THR A 8 -6.72 0.14 -18.91
N PHE A 9 -6.88 1.37 -18.42
CA PHE A 9 -7.66 1.70 -17.24
C PHE A 9 -9.03 2.24 -17.67
N LEU A 10 -10.11 1.67 -17.11
CA LEU A 10 -11.50 1.99 -17.48
C LEU A 10 -11.77 2.02 -19.00
N HIS A 11 -11.05 1.23 -19.79
CA HIS A 11 -11.08 1.21 -21.27
C HIS A 11 -10.64 2.50 -21.98
N TYR A 12 -10.71 3.68 -21.35
CA TYR A 12 -10.42 4.97 -21.97
C TYR A 12 -9.00 5.48 -21.72
N PHE A 13 -8.40 5.15 -20.58
CA PHE A 13 -7.08 5.68 -20.19
C PHE A 13 -5.98 4.67 -20.44
N ASN A 14 -4.79 5.17 -20.80
CA ASN A 14 -3.59 4.34 -20.74
C ASN A 14 -3.28 4.01 -19.27
N LEU A 15 -2.64 2.87 -18.99
CA LEU A 15 -2.30 2.42 -17.64
C LEU A 15 -1.54 3.47 -16.85
N GLN A 16 -0.62 4.22 -17.48
CA GLN A 16 0.13 5.28 -16.80
C GLN A 16 -0.79 6.41 -16.33
N GLN A 17 -1.71 6.87 -17.19
CA GLN A 17 -2.70 7.90 -16.84
C GLN A 17 -3.62 7.40 -15.72
N GLY A 18 -4.06 6.14 -15.79
CA GLY A 18 -4.84 5.50 -14.73
C GLY A 18 -4.10 5.46 -13.40
N THR A 19 -2.83 5.03 -13.39
CA THR A 19 -1.99 5.01 -12.19
C THR A 19 -1.79 6.41 -11.61
N VAL A 20 -1.54 7.43 -12.44
CA VAL A 20 -1.43 8.83 -11.98
C VAL A 20 -2.73 9.29 -11.36
N LEU A 21 -3.87 9.03 -12.01
CA LEU A 21 -5.19 9.39 -11.50
C LEU A 21 -5.48 8.72 -10.14
N ILE A 22 -5.19 7.42 -10.04
CA ILE A 22 -5.29 6.65 -8.78
C ILE A 22 -4.42 7.29 -7.70
N ALA A 23 -3.17 7.61 -7.99
CA ALA A 23 -2.25 8.20 -7.02
C ALA A 23 -2.74 9.57 -6.53
N VAL A 24 -3.25 10.42 -7.43
CA VAL A 24 -3.84 11.71 -7.08
C VAL A 24 -5.06 11.55 -6.17
N PHE A 25 -6.00 10.68 -6.53
CA PHE A 25 -7.17 10.40 -5.69
C PHE A 25 -6.77 9.87 -4.31
N GLN A 26 -5.81 8.93 -4.27
CA GLN A 26 -5.33 8.36 -3.01
C GLN A 26 -4.59 9.38 -2.14
N LEU A 27 -3.88 10.35 -2.72
CA LEU A 27 -3.28 11.46 -1.98
C LEU A 27 -4.33 12.36 -1.35
N PHE A 28 -5.38 12.70 -2.11
CA PHE A 28 -6.49 13.49 -1.57
C PHE A 28 -7.23 12.76 -0.47
N THR A 29 -7.58 11.49 -0.65
CA THR A 29 -8.30 10.72 0.37
C THR A 29 -7.46 10.49 1.61
N SER A 30 -6.19 10.13 1.48
CA SER A 30 -5.30 9.96 2.64
C SER A 30 -5.00 11.27 3.35
N GLY A 31 -4.81 12.37 2.61
CA GLY A 31 -4.70 13.72 3.16
C GLY A 31 -5.92 14.12 3.99
N PHE A 32 -7.11 13.88 3.45
CA PHE A 32 -8.37 14.14 4.14
C PHE A 32 -8.56 13.26 5.38
N SER A 33 -8.22 11.98 5.30
CA SER A 33 -8.23 11.06 6.45
C SER A 33 -7.29 11.51 7.56
N MET A 34 -6.08 12.02 7.22
CA MET A 34 -5.16 12.56 8.23
C MET A 34 -5.77 13.71 9.02
N ILE A 35 -6.49 14.62 8.36
CA ILE A 35 -7.18 15.74 9.04
C ILE A 35 -8.18 15.21 10.05
N PHE A 36 -8.97 14.19 9.68
CA PHE A 36 -9.91 13.57 10.62
C PHE A 36 -9.22 12.86 11.77
N PHE A 37 -8.13 12.15 11.54
CA PHE A 37 -7.38 11.52 12.62
C PHE A 37 -6.80 12.55 13.60
N VAL A 38 -6.26 13.66 13.09
CA VAL A 38 -5.77 14.75 13.96
C VAL A 38 -6.92 15.35 14.78
N LEU A 39 -8.07 15.61 14.15
CA LEU A 39 -9.24 16.14 14.85
C LEU A 39 -9.80 15.15 15.90
N ALA A 40 -9.91 13.88 15.52
CA ALA A 40 -10.37 12.81 16.41
C ALA A 40 -9.41 12.60 17.58
N LEU A 41 -8.10 12.68 17.34
CA LEU A 41 -7.09 12.57 18.37
C LEU A 41 -7.15 13.76 19.34
N ALA A 42 -7.29 14.99 18.83
CA ALA A 42 -7.47 16.17 19.68
C ALA A 42 -8.71 16.06 20.57
N HIS A 43 -9.82 15.59 20.00
CA HIS A 43 -11.05 15.35 20.75
C HIS A 43 -10.89 14.22 21.79
N ALA A 44 -10.25 13.11 21.43
CA ALA A 44 -10.01 11.98 22.33
C ALA A 44 -9.07 12.36 23.48
N MET A 45 -8.03 13.15 23.23
CA MET A 45 -7.13 13.68 24.27
C MET A 45 -7.89 14.61 25.23
N GLY A 46 -8.78 15.47 24.72
CA GLY A 46 -9.62 16.32 25.56
C GLY A 46 -10.55 15.51 26.47
N ILE A 47 -11.14 14.42 25.96
CA ILE A 47 -11.91 13.47 26.78
C ILE A 47 -11.03 12.80 27.83
N GLN A 48 -9.84 12.33 27.44
CA GLN A 48 -8.92 11.68 28.38
C GLN A 48 -8.53 12.61 29.52
N GLU A 49 -8.21 13.88 29.25
CA GLU A 49 -7.88 14.88 30.25
C GLU A 49 -9.04 15.13 31.23
N MET A 50 -10.28 15.24 30.71
CA MET A 50 -11.46 15.35 31.57
C MET A 50 -11.65 14.12 32.46
N VAL A 51 -11.46 12.91 31.92
CA VAL A 51 -11.58 11.67 32.68
C VAL A 51 -10.50 11.56 33.76
N VAL A 52 -9.26 11.98 33.47
CA VAL A 52 -8.17 12.03 34.46
C VAL A 52 -8.54 12.97 35.60
N ARG A 53 -8.99 14.20 35.28
CA ARG A 53 -9.37 15.18 36.30
C ARG A 53 -10.55 14.69 37.15
N ASP A 54 -11.58 14.13 36.52
CA ASP A 54 -12.73 13.58 37.24
C ASP A 54 -12.33 12.39 38.14
N THR A 55 -11.31 11.63 37.72
CA THR A 55 -10.73 10.53 38.52
C THR A 55 -9.98 11.06 39.74
N GLU A 56 -9.16 12.10 39.56
CA GLU A 56 -8.43 12.76 40.65
C GLU A 56 -9.36 13.41 41.68
N ASP A 57 -10.37 14.17 41.22
CA ASP A 57 -11.37 14.82 42.07
C ASP A 57 -12.15 13.80 42.92
N ALA A 58 -12.46 12.63 42.35
CA ALA A 58 -13.17 11.58 43.07
C ALA A 58 -12.27 10.87 44.08
N LEU A 59 -10.99 10.65 43.78
CA LEU A 59 -10.01 10.13 44.73
C LEU A 59 -9.79 11.08 45.91
N GLU A 60 -9.75 12.40 45.67
CA GLU A 60 -9.65 13.40 46.74
C GLU A 60 -10.87 13.36 47.67
N ARG A 61 -12.09 13.26 47.12
CA ARG A 61 -13.31 13.11 47.94
C ARG A 61 -13.33 11.82 48.74
N GLU A 62 -12.94 10.70 48.14
CA GLU A 62 -12.85 9.41 48.85
C GLU A 62 -11.86 9.47 50.02
N ALA A 63 -10.71 10.14 49.85
CA ALA A 63 -9.71 10.30 50.90
C ALA A 63 -10.17 11.21 52.05
N LEU A 64 -11.04 12.19 51.78
CA LEU A 64 -11.55 13.12 52.79
C LEU A 64 -12.76 12.58 53.56
N GLU A 65 -13.61 11.76 52.95
CA GLU A 65 -14.90 11.38 53.52
C GLU A 65 -14.94 9.97 54.17
N ASP A 66 -13.84 9.19 54.13
CA ASP A 66 -13.73 7.83 54.70
C ASP A 66 -14.92 6.89 54.36
N ILE A 67 -15.49 7.08 53.16
CA ILE A 67 -16.69 6.38 52.69
C ILE A 67 -16.30 5.01 52.13
N SER A 68 -16.32 4.00 53.00
CA SER A 68 -16.03 2.60 52.70
C SER A 68 -16.89 1.94 51.61
N SER A 69 -17.93 2.57 51.05
CA SER A 69 -18.91 1.93 50.16
C SER A 69 -18.76 2.23 48.65
N ASN A 70 -17.76 3.00 48.22
CA ASN A 70 -17.64 3.49 46.83
C ASN A 70 -16.84 2.62 45.83
N HIS A 71 -16.43 1.40 46.17
CA HIS A 71 -15.58 0.56 45.31
C HIS A 71 -16.12 0.35 43.87
N LEU A 72 -17.44 0.41 43.68
CA LEU A 72 -18.08 0.29 42.37
C LEU A 72 -17.97 1.57 41.51
N ASN A 73 -17.76 2.73 42.13
CA ASN A 73 -17.51 4.01 41.46
C ASN A 73 -16.05 4.10 41.00
N THR A 74 -15.10 3.76 41.88
CA THR A 74 -13.66 3.70 41.56
C THR A 74 -13.40 2.77 40.37
N ARG A 75 -14.00 1.56 40.37
CA ARG A 75 -13.86 0.61 39.25
C ARG A 75 -14.40 1.13 37.93
N LYS A 76 -15.47 1.93 37.94
CA LYS A 76 -16.03 2.54 36.73
C LYS A 76 -15.12 3.65 36.19
N MET A 77 -14.54 4.44 37.08
CA MET A 77 -13.54 5.46 36.74
C MET A 77 -12.29 4.84 36.13
N ASP A 78 -11.73 3.78 36.74
CA ASP A 78 -10.58 3.06 36.19
C ASP A 78 -10.85 2.52 34.78
N MET A 79 -12.05 1.96 34.57
CA MET A 79 -12.47 1.49 33.25
C MET A 79 -12.63 2.62 32.24
N ALA A 80 -13.17 3.77 32.66
CA ALA A 80 -13.29 4.95 31.81
C ALA A 80 -11.92 5.50 31.42
N HIS A 81 -10.99 5.60 32.38
CA HIS A 81 -9.62 6.04 32.15
C HIS A 81 -8.88 5.08 31.20
N HIS A 82 -9.02 3.78 31.41
CA HIS A 82 -8.45 2.76 30.53
C HIS A 82 -8.99 2.88 29.10
N ASN A 83 -10.31 2.98 28.92
CA ASN A 83 -10.94 3.10 27.61
C ASN A 83 -10.56 4.40 26.90
N ALA A 84 -10.49 5.52 27.61
CA ALA A 84 -10.06 6.80 27.05
C ALA A 84 -8.62 6.72 26.56
N THR A 85 -7.74 6.12 27.36
CA THR A 85 -6.34 5.90 27.02
C THR A 85 -6.18 4.97 25.82
N GLU A 86 -6.89 3.83 25.80
CA GLU A 86 -6.90 2.89 24.67
C GLU A 86 -7.38 3.57 23.38
N THR A 87 -8.42 4.40 23.47
CA THR A 87 -8.94 5.16 22.33
C THR A 87 -7.89 6.11 21.76
N VAL A 88 -7.17 6.86 22.61
CA VAL A 88 -6.09 7.76 22.19
C VAL A 88 -4.97 6.99 21.49
N TYR A 89 -4.52 5.87 22.07
CA TYR A 89 -3.50 5.03 21.43
C TYR A 89 -3.96 4.45 20.10
N SER A 90 -5.21 3.99 20.01
CA SER A 90 -5.80 3.47 18.76
C SER A 90 -5.85 4.55 17.67
N MET A 91 -6.27 5.78 18.02
CA MET A 91 -6.28 6.92 17.11
C MET A 91 -4.86 7.29 16.65
N TYR A 92 -3.87 7.25 17.55
CA TYR A 92 -2.47 7.50 17.22
C TYR A 92 -1.91 6.46 16.24
N CYS A 93 -2.18 5.17 16.49
CA CYS A 93 -1.82 4.09 15.57
C CYS A 93 -2.47 4.30 14.18
N GLY A 94 -3.75 4.66 14.13
CA GLY A 94 -4.45 4.97 12.88
C GLY A 94 -3.82 6.15 12.13
N LEU A 95 -3.42 7.21 12.84
CA LEU A 95 -2.72 8.36 12.26
C LEU A 95 -1.38 7.95 11.65
N VAL A 96 -0.56 7.18 12.37
CA VAL A 96 0.74 6.70 11.87
C VAL A 96 0.58 5.84 10.61
N ILE A 97 -0.39 4.92 10.60
CA ILE A 97 -0.70 4.10 9.42
C ILE A 97 -1.10 5.00 8.23
N THR A 98 -1.91 6.03 8.48
CA THR A 98 -2.35 6.96 7.44
C THR A 98 -1.19 7.79 6.89
N VAL A 99 -0.26 8.22 7.74
CA VAL A 99 0.97 8.92 7.32
C VAL A 99 1.84 8.02 6.44
N ILE A 100 2.03 6.75 6.83
CA ILE A 100 2.79 5.78 6.03
C ILE A 100 2.11 5.58 4.66
N HIS A 101 0.79 5.43 4.63
CA HIS A 101 0.02 5.32 3.39
C HIS A 101 0.18 6.57 2.51
N PHE A 102 0.09 7.77 3.09
CA PHE A 102 0.28 9.04 2.39
C PHE A 102 1.67 9.14 1.74
N ILE A 103 2.74 8.88 2.51
CA ILE A 103 4.13 8.87 2.00
C ILE A 103 4.28 7.85 0.87
N SER A 104 3.74 6.63 1.04
CA SER A 104 3.80 5.60 -0.01
C SER A 104 3.07 6.03 -1.28
N THR A 105 2.00 6.80 -1.16
CA THR A 105 1.24 7.32 -2.30
C THR A 105 1.99 8.44 -3.01
N ILE A 106 2.78 9.27 -2.31
CA ILE A 106 3.71 10.20 -2.94
C ILE A 106 4.74 9.42 -3.78
N LEU A 107 5.30 8.34 -3.24
CA LEU A 107 6.22 7.48 -3.98
C LEU A 107 5.56 6.82 -5.19
N LEU A 108 4.30 6.39 -5.07
CA LEU A 108 3.52 5.89 -6.20
C LEU A 108 3.40 6.94 -7.31
N LEU A 109 3.00 8.17 -6.97
CA LEU A 109 2.86 9.27 -7.93
C LEU A 109 4.21 9.55 -8.60
N TYR A 110 5.28 9.66 -7.83
CA TYR A 110 6.62 9.88 -8.34
C TYR A 110 7.07 8.74 -9.27
N GLY A 111 6.84 7.48 -8.89
CA GLY A 111 7.15 6.30 -9.70
C GLY A 111 6.36 6.27 -11.01
N ALA A 112 5.10 6.68 -10.99
CA ALA A 112 4.24 6.77 -12.17
C ALA A 112 4.67 7.88 -13.15
N LEU A 113 5.12 9.02 -12.64
CA LEU A 113 5.62 10.15 -13.45
C LEU A 113 7.01 9.86 -14.02
N THR A 114 7.89 9.24 -13.24
CA THR A 114 9.27 8.92 -13.66
C THR A 114 9.42 7.57 -14.37
N ASN A 115 8.32 6.82 -14.55
CA ASN A 115 8.33 5.46 -15.08
C ASN A 115 9.30 4.52 -14.33
N ASN A 116 9.47 4.75 -13.03
CA ASN A 116 10.33 3.95 -12.16
C ASN A 116 9.49 3.07 -11.24
N ARG A 117 9.43 1.78 -11.59
CA ARG A 117 8.63 0.77 -10.90
C ARG A 117 8.99 0.62 -9.41
N HIS A 118 10.25 0.87 -9.02
CA HIS A 118 10.71 0.63 -7.65
C HIS A 118 10.03 1.55 -6.63
N PHE A 119 9.66 2.76 -7.04
CA PHE A 119 8.91 3.69 -6.20
C PHE A 119 7.41 3.34 -6.09
N MET A 120 6.89 2.47 -6.96
CA MET A 120 5.51 1.98 -6.88
C MET A 120 5.36 0.85 -5.87
N THR A 121 6.44 0.13 -5.55
CA THR A 121 6.43 -1.05 -4.68
C THR A 121 5.90 -0.81 -3.27
N PRO A 122 6.30 0.24 -2.54
CA PRO A 122 5.84 0.46 -1.17
C PRO A 122 4.32 0.57 -1.06
N TRP A 123 3.70 1.34 -1.98
CA TRP A 123 2.25 1.49 -2.03
C TRP A 123 1.53 0.18 -2.36
N MET A 124 2.06 -0.60 -3.32
CA MET A 124 1.48 -1.90 -3.67
C MET A 124 1.49 -2.87 -2.47
N MET A 125 2.54 -2.84 -1.65
CA MET A 125 2.63 -3.67 -0.45
C MET A 125 1.59 -3.26 0.61
N ILE A 126 1.50 -1.95 0.90
CA ILE A 126 0.53 -1.41 1.85
C ILE A 126 -0.91 -1.75 1.43
N MET A 127 -1.24 -1.55 0.15
CA MET A 127 -2.56 -1.87 -0.37
C MET A 127 -2.88 -3.36 -0.33
N MET A 128 -1.90 -4.25 -0.54
CA MET A 128 -2.11 -5.68 -0.33
C MET A 128 -2.43 -5.99 1.13
N THR A 129 -1.71 -5.40 2.08
CA THR A 129 -2.00 -5.56 3.51
C THR A 129 -3.41 -5.07 3.86
N ILE A 130 -3.83 -3.92 3.31
CA ILE A 130 -5.20 -3.40 3.49
C ILE A 130 -6.24 -4.36 2.91
N ILE A 131 -6.05 -4.83 1.67
CA ILE A 131 -6.97 -5.79 1.03
C ILE A 131 -7.06 -7.09 1.85
N SER A 132 -5.94 -7.61 2.33
CA SER A 132 -5.90 -8.79 3.18
C SER A 132 -6.64 -8.56 4.50
N ALA A 133 -6.42 -7.44 5.17
CA ALA A 133 -7.11 -7.09 6.41
C ALA A 133 -8.63 -6.98 6.20
N LEU A 134 -9.08 -6.27 5.16
CA LEU A 134 -10.50 -6.15 4.81
C LEU A 134 -11.13 -7.50 4.45
N THR A 135 -10.37 -8.36 3.76
CA THR A 135 -10.85 -9.71 3.41
C THR A 135 -11.00 -10.56 4.66
N ILE A 136 -10.03 -10.53 5.58
CA ILE A 136 -10.11 -11.26 6.85
C ILE A 136 -11.31 -10.78 7.66
N SER A 137 -11.57 -9.45 7.73
CA SER A 137 -12.70 -8.92 8.49
C SER A 137 -14.07 -9.39 7.97
N LEU A 138 -14.19 -9.74 6.68
CA LEU A 138 -15.44 -10.31 6.14
C LEU A 138 -15.79 -11.68 6.74
N PHE A 139 -14.77 -12.47 7.09
CA PHE A 139 -14.94 -13.84 7.60
C PHE A 139 -14.83 -13.93 9.11
N LEU A 140 -14.43 -12.84 9.78
CA LEU A 140 -14.51 -12.73 11.23
C LEU A 140 -15.99 -12.61 11.63
N VAL A 141 -16.53 -13.74 12.10
CA VAL A 141 -17.89 -13.88 12.64
C VAL A 141 -17.78 -14.47 14.02
N GLN A 142 -17.70 -13.63 15.06
CA GLN A 142 -17.87 -14.08 16.43
C GLN A 142 -18.25 -12.91 17.34
N GLN A 143 -19.42 -13.01 17.98
CA GLN A 143 -19.96 -11.95 18.85
C GLN A 143 -19.33 -11.94 20.25
N ASP A 144 -18.78 -13.08 20.71
CA ASP A 144 -18.39 -13.29 22.11
C ASP A 144 -16.89 -13.08 22.40
N CYS A 145 -16.07 -12.87 21.37
CA CYS A 145 -14.67 -12.51 21.57
C CYS A 145 -14.51 -10.99 21.40
N PRO A 146 -14.10 -10.24 22.45
CA PRO A 146 -14.03 -8.77 22.39
C PRO A 146 -13.11 -8.28 21.29
N PHE A 147 -11.99 -8.97 21.05
CA PHE A 147 -11.04 -8.66 19.97
C PHE A 147 -11.64 -8.86 18.57
N ILE A 148 -12.42 -9.93 18.37
CA ILE A 148 -13.10 -10.20 17.10
C ILE A 148 -14.27 -9.22 16.91
N ALA A 149 -14.97 -8.85 18.00
CA ALA A 149 -16.06 -7.88 17.97
C ALA A 149 -15.61 -6.48 17.50
N THR A 150 -14.44 -5.99 17.95
CA THR A 150 -13.85 -4.74 17.45
C THR A 150 -13.37 -4.81 16.00
N LEU A 151 -13.04 -6.01 15.50
CA LEU A 151 -12.59 -6.25 14.12
C LEU A 151 -13.73 -6.60 13.14
N GLY A 152 -14.99 -6.39 13.52
CA GLY A 152 -16.17 -6.64 12.67
C GLY A 152 -16.98 -7.90 13.02
N GLY A 153 -16.69 -8.54 14.16
CA GLY A 153 -17.43 -9.71 14.65
C GLY A 153 -18.91 -9.46 14.94
N LYS A 154 -19.28 -8.20 15.25
CA LYS A 154 -20.66 -7.74 15.43
C LYS A 154 -21.26 -7.09 14.17
N ALA A 155 -20.53 -7.07 13.04
CA ALA A 155 -20.94 -6.32 11.88
C ALA A 155 -22.19 -6.89 11.22
N ASP A 156 -23.17 -6.02 10.94
CA ASP A 156 -24.41 -6.36 10.26
C ASP A 156 -24.16 -6.77 8.80
N ILE A 157 -25.13 -7.45 8.18
CA ILE A 157 -25.11 -7.82 6.75
C ILE A 157 -24.84 -6.58 5.88
N CYS A 158 -25.44 -5.43 6.20
CA CYS A 158 -25.22 -4.19 5.45
C CYS A 158 -23.74 -3.75 5.50
N GLU A 159 -23.13 -3.79 6.68
CA GLU A 159 -21.73 -3.43 6.89
C GLU A 159 -20.80 -4.40 6.14
N ARG A 160 -21.11 -5.71 6.15
CA ARG A 160 -20.35 -6.72 5.42
C ARG A 160 -20.42 -6.53 3.90
N ILE A 161 -21.58 -6.13 3.37
CA ILE A 161 -21.73 -5.80 1.94
C ILE A 161 -20.87 -4.58 1.57
N ILE A 162 -20.83 -3.55 2.43
CA ILE A 162 -19.96 -2.38 2.23
C ILE A 162 -18.49 -2.78 2.21
N VAL A 163 -18.04 -3.60 3.16
CA VAL A 163 -16.66 -4.10 3.20
C VAL A 163 -16.34 -4.93 1.96
N LEU A 164 -17.26 -5.79 1.49
CA LEU A 164 -17.07 -6.57 0.27
C LEU A 164 -16.90 -5.67 -0.96
N PHE A 165 -17.71 -4.62 -1.08
CA PHE A 165 -17.57 -3.63 -2.15
C PHE A 165 -16.19 -2.96 -2.09
N LEU A 166 -15.74 -2.55 -0.90
CA LEU A 166 -14.42 -1.97 -0.70
C LEU A 166 -13.28 -2.92 -1.08
N VAL A 167 -13.39 -4.21 -0.76
CA VAL A 167 -12.41 -5.25 -1.15
C VAL A 167 -12.32 -5.35 -2.68
N ILE A 168 -13.47 -5.40 -3.37
CA ILE A 168 -13.52 -5.50 -4.83
C ILE A 168 -12.90 -4.27 -5.48
N THR A 169 -13.31 -3.07 -5.05
CA THR A 169 -12.77 -1.80 -5.59
C THR A 169 -11.28 -1.67 -5.31
N SER A 170 -10.83 -1.98 -4.09
CA SER A 170 -9.41 -1.90 -3.72
C SER A 170 -8.56 -2.90 -4.53
N SER A 171 -9.06 -4.12 -4.72
CA SER A 171 -8.40 -5.14 -5.54
C SER A 171 -8.29 -4.71 -7.00
N TYR A 172 -9.33 -4.07 -7.55
CA TYR A 172 -9.29 -3.53 -8.91
C TYR A 172 -8.24 -2.42 -9.04
N VAL A 173 -8.25 -1.44 -8.13
CA VAL A 173 -7.30 -0.32 -8.12
C VAL A 173 -5.87 -0.83 -7.98
N TRP A 174 -5.63 -1.79 -7.08
CA TRP A 174 -4.34 -2.45 -6.93
C TRP A 174 -3.91 -3.13 -8.23
N PHE A 175 -4.82 -3.87 -8.88
CA PHE A 175 -4.53 -4.59 -10.10
C PHE A 175 -4.17 -3.69 -11.29
N VAL A 176 -4.75 -2.49 -11.37
CA VAL A 176 -4.37 -1.46 -12.35
C VAL A 176 -2.93 -1.01 -12.13
N VAL A 177 -2.57 -0.66 -10.89
CA VAL A 177 -1.21 -0.23 -10.53
C VAL A 177 -0.20 -1.36 -10.74
N TYR A 178 -0.55 -2.58 -10.35
CA TYR A 178 0.28 -3.77 -10.59
C TYR A 178 0.50 -4.03 -12.09
N SER A 179 -0.54 -3.85 -12.91
CA SER A 179 -0.42 -3.99 -14.37
C SER A 179 0.52 -2.94 -14.96
N SER A 180 0.44 -1.70 -14.47
CA SER A 180 1.38 -0.62 -14.83
C SER A 180 2.81 -0.96 -14.40
N TYR A 181 3.00 -1.42 -13.16
CA TYR A 181 4.28 -1.87 -12.62
C TYR A 181 4.93 -2.97 -13.46
N LYS A 182 4.15 -4.01 -13.82
CA LYS A 182 4.64 -5.12 -14.67
C LYS A 182 4.90 -4.68 -16.11
N SER A 183 4.11 -3.78 -16.67
CA SER A 183 4.36 -3.22 -18.01
C SER A 183 5.74 -2.55 -18.09
N LEU A 184 6.16 -1.84 -17.04
CA LEU A 184 7.48 -1.21 -16.98
C LEU A 184 8.63 -2.23 -16.92
N GLU A 185 8.44 -3.36 -16.23
CA GLU A 185 9.40 -4.47 -16.22
C GLU A 185 9.58 -5.08 -17.61
N THR A 186 8.49 -5.39 -18.31
CA THR A 186 8.55 -5.96 -19.65
C THR A 186 9.19 -5.01 -20.65
N LYS A 187 8.88 -3.71 -20.58
CA LYS A 187 9.52 -2.69 -21.44
C LYS A 187 11.03 -2.61 -21.22
N LYS A 188 11.49 -2.56 -19.97
CA LYS A 188 12.93 -2.53 -19.64
C LYS A 188 13.66 -3.82 -20.06
N GLY A 189 13.04 -4.98 -19.85
CA GLY A 189 13.57 -6.27 -20.30
C GLY A 189 13.71 -6.35 -21.82
N LEU A 190 12.73 -5.84 -22.57
CA LEU A 190 12.78 -5.79 -24.03
C LEU A 190 13.90 -4.86 -24.52
N THR A 191 14.10 -3.69 -23.91
CA THR A 191 15.24 -2.81 -24.23
C THR A 191 16.59 -3.44 -23.90
N HIS A 192 16.71 -4.19 -22.80
CA HIS A 192 17.97 -4.88 -22.47
C HIS A 192 18.32 -5.94 -23.52
N VAL A 193 17.33 -6.76 -23.92
CA VAL A 193 17.51 -7.79 -24.97
C VAL A 193 17.88 -7.15 -26.32
N LEU A 194 17.22 -6.05 -26.71
CA LEU A 194 17.55 -5.34 -27.96
C LEU A 194 18.95 -4.70 -27.93
N HIS A 195 19.39 -4.18 -26.77
CA HIS A 195 20.73 -3.62 -26.62
C HIS A 195 21.84 -4.70 -26.65
N ASP A 196 21.58 -5.90 -26.15
CA ASP A 196 22.53 -7.02 -26.23
C ASP A 196 22.66 -7.59 -27.66
N VAL A 197 21.57 -7.66 -28.41
CA VAL A 197 21.60 -8.15 -29.82
C VAL A 197 22.43 -7.22 -30.73
N LYS A 198 22.55 -5.93 -30.39
CA LYS A 198 23.32 -4.95 -31.19
C LYS A 198 24.83 -4.97 -30.93
N LYS A 199 25.34 -5.86 -30.06
CA LYS A 199 26.78 -5.96 -29.70
C LYS A 199 27.52 -7.14 -30.35
N ASN A 200 27.08 -7.64 -31.51
CA ASN A 200 27.94 -8.49 -32.34
C ASN A 200 28.79 -7.61 -33.28
N PRO A 201 30.11 -7.47 -33.08
CA PRO A 201 30.96 -6.81 -34.05
C PRO A 201 31.02 -7.66 -35.33
N VAL A 202 30.60 -7.06 -36.43
CA VAL A 202 30.82 -7.55 -37.79
C VAL A 202 32.33 -7.63 -38.01
N VAL A 203 32.87 -8.83 -38.13
CA VAL A 203 34.24 -9.03 -38.63
C VAL A 203 34.22 -8.76 -40.13
N PRO A 204 34.99 -7.80 -40.66
CA PRO A 204 35.03 -7.55 -42.08
C PRO A 204 35.84 -8.66 -42.76
N VAL A 205 35.19 -9.36 -43.69
CA VAL A 205 35.82 -10.23 -44.67
C VAL A 205 36.76 -9.38 -45.52
N VAL A 206 38.08 -9.54 -45.35
CA VAL A 206 39.08 -8.99 -46.28
C VAL A 206 39.46 -10.11 -47.26
N GLN A 207 38.80 -10.07 -48.41
CA GLN A 207 39.15 -10.78 -49.62
C GLN A 207 40.38 -10.12 -50.25
N LYS A 208 41.54 -10.79 -50.26
CA LYS A 208 42.72 -10.34 -51.00
C LYS A 208 42.86 -11.18 -52.26
N SER A 209 42.77 -10.54 -53.43
CA SER A 209 43.05 -11.17 -54.73
C SER A 209 44.18 -10.42 -55.46
N LYS A 210 45.04 -11.24 -56.08
CA LYS A 210 45.96 -11.01 -57.21
C LYS A 210 47.26 -10.21 -56.99
N ALA A 211 48.36 -10.92 -57.23
CA ALA A 211 49.43 -10.46 -58.12
C ALA A 211 49.88 -11.63 -59.01
N ILE A 212 50.05 -11.35 -60.30
CA ILE A 212 50.55 -12.25 -61.37
C ILE A 212 51.99 -11.82 -61.70
N GLN A 213 52.89 -12.78 -61.93
CA GLN A 213 54.02 -12.80 -62.87
C GLN A 213 54.71 -14.18 -62.74
N ALA A 214 55.46 -14.75 -63.68
CA ALA A 214 55.46 -14.83 -65.15
C ALA A 214 56.55 -15.89 -65.47
N ASP A 215 56.21 -16.87 -66.31
CA ASP A 215 57.03 -17.67 -67.24
C ASP A 215 58.32 -18.42 -66.78
N ALA A 216 58.38 -19.74 -67.08
CA ALA A 216 59.55 -20.43 -67.66
C ALA A 216 59.33 -21.97 -67.83
N ASN A 217 59.10 -22.38 -69.08
CA ASN A 217 59.55 -23.61 -69.78
C ASN A 217 59.70 -25.00 -69.07
N LYS A 218 58.85 -25.96 -69.52
CA LYS A 218 59.09 -27.36 -70.01
C LYS A 218 59.75 -28.43 -69.10
N PRO A 219 59.71 -29.76 -69.44
CA PRO A 219 58.73 -30.58 -70.17
C PRO A 219 58.39 -31.97 -69.52
N PHE A 220 57.35 -32.64 -70.07
CA PHE A 220 57.06 -34.09 -70.19
C PHE A 220 57.64 -35.14 -69.21
N GLU A 221 56.78 -36.03 -68.69
CA GLU A 221 56.85 -37.49 -68.91
C GLU A 221 55.53 -38.20 -68.51
N VAL A 222 55.04 -39.02 -69.46
CA VAL A 222 54.01 -40.10 -69.52
C VAL A 222 52.87 -40.15 -68.50
#